data_AF-A0A8S3FAP0-F1
#
_entry.id   AF-A0A8S3FAP0-F1
#
_cell.length_a   1.000
_cell.length_b   1.000
_cell.length_c   1.000
_cell.angle_alpha   90.00
_cell.angle_beta   90.00
_cell.angle_gamma   90.00
#
_symmetry.space_group_name_H-M   'P 1'
#
loop_
_entity.id
_entity.type
_entity.pdbx_description
1 polymer ?
#
loop_
_entity_poly.entity_id
_entity_poly.type
_entity_poly.pdbx_seq_one_letter_code
_entity_poly.pdbx_strand_id
1 'polypeptide(L)'
;VYPINSRFNKGRLYNAGVRYIQQNQQKLNITCFILHDVDLIPENDGNFYTCESKHPKHTTLRIRKLNSTSDYSRFYEFLIGGALILTFDMYKRVNGFSNLFWGWGGEDDDLSLRFIQRRACVVRPSYELANYIALPHSNGRSNNARFKLLTWSTVRLDTDGYNKIDSMIRIVHILNTSTVLHLKIDVDANHIYYKSASIGNSQLIYNKTYADLTTTRGPVTTRVAKKLTSM
;
A
#
# COMPACT_ATOMS: atom_id res chain seq x y z
N VAL A 1 10.79 -23.77 -9.82
CA VAL A 1 10.47 -23.17 -8.50
C VAL A 1 11.49 -22.07 -8.25
N TYR A 2 11.08 -20.79 -8.27
CA TYR A 2 12.01 -19.66 -8.18
C TYR A 2 12.29 -19.31 -6.71
N PRO A 3 13.56 -19.09 -6.30
CA PRO A 3 13.89 -18.80 -4.90
C PRO A 3 13.35 -17.43 -4.48
N ILE A 4 12.63 -17.41 -3.35
CA ILE A 4 11.85 -16.30 -2.79
C ILE A 4 12.69 -15.55 -1.74
N ASN A 5 13.91 -15.11 -2.11
CA ASN A 5 14.62 -14.15 -1.27
C ASN A 5 13.97 -12.77 -1.42
N SER A 6 13.34 -12.31 -0.32
CA SER A 6 12.86 -10.94 -0.04
C SER A 6 12.02 -10.24 -1.12
N ARG A 7 10.85 -10.79 -1.46
CA ARG A 7 9.85 -10.01 -2.23
C ARG A 7 9.02 -9.14 -1.29
N PHE A 8 8.88 -7.88 -1.65
CA PHE A 8 8.01 -6.94 -0.96
C PHE A 8 6.53 -7.24 -1.19
N ASN A 9 5.68 -7.01 -0.19
CA ASN A 9 4.23 -7.08 -0.32
C ASN A 9 3.61 -5.77 0.18
N LYS A 10 3.36 -4.84 -0.76
CA LYS A 10 2.78 -3.52 -0.50
C LYS A 10 1.40 -3.64 0.14
N GLY A 11 0.55 -4.52 -0.40
CA GLY A 11 -0.81 -4.70 0.06
C GLY A 11 -0.91 -5.14 1.52
N ARG A 12 -0.14 -6.17 1.90
CA ARG A 12 -0.07 -6.63 3.30
C ARG A 12 0.44 -5.54 4.24
N LEU A 13 1.45 -4.79 3.83
CA LEU A 13 1.96 -3.69 4.65
C LEU A 13 0.91 -2.61 4.88
N TYR A 14 0.21 -2.19 3.83
CA TYR A 14 -0.87 -1.21 3.96
C TYR A 14 -2.01 -1.74 4.83
N ASN A 15 -2.43 -2.99 4.64
CA ASN A 15 -3.41 -3.63 5.51
C ASN A 15 -2.94 -3.63 6.98
N ALA A 16 -1.67 -3.92 7.24
CA ALA A 16 -1.09 -3.93 8.58
C ALA A 16 -1.05 -2.54 9.22
N GLY A 17 -0.61 -1.53 8.46
CA GLY A 17 -0.59 -0.15 8.93
C GLY A 17 -1.98 0.37 9.25
N VAL A 18 -2.96 0.15 8.36
CA VAL A 18 -4.36 0.52 8.60
C VAL A 18 -4.92 -0.22 9.83
N ARG A 19 -4.57 -1.50 10.01
CA ARG A 19 -4.98 -2.28 11.18
C ARG A 19 -4.46 -1.67 12.48
N TYR A 20 -3.18 -1.33 12.53
CA TYR A 20 -2.58 -0.69 13.69
C TYR A 20 -3.23 0.66 13.99
N ILE A 21 -3.44 1.50 12.97
CA ILE A 21 -4.06 2.81 13.14
C ILE A 21 -5.51 2.63 13.64
N GLN A 22 -6.28 1.69 13.08
CA GLN A 22 -7.64 1.43 13.51
C GLN A 22 -7.70 1.01 14.99
N GLN A 23 -6.81 0.12 15.44
CA GLN A 23 -6.74 -0.31 16.84
C GLN A 23 -6.35 0.82 17.81
N ASN A 24 -5.69 1.86 17.30
CA ASN A 24 -5.24 3.02 18.07
C ASN A 24 -6.03 4.30 17.74
N GLN A 25 -7.13 4.19 17.00
CA GLN A 25 -7.82 5.32 16.38
C GLN A 25 -8.25 6.38 17.40
N GLN A 26 -8.81 5.96 18.54
CA GLN A 26 -9.25 6.85 19.61
C GLN A 26 -8.09 7.63 20.23
N LYS A 27 -6.94 6.97 20.42
CA LYS A 27 -5.74 7.61 20.99
C LYS A 27 -5.10 8.59 20.01
N LEU A 28 -5.25 8.33 18.71
CA LEU A 28 -4.61 9.11 17.65
C LEU A 28 -5.53 10.21 17.07
N ASN A 29 -6.83 10.20 17.40
CA ASN A 29 -7.83 11.11 16.85
C ASN A 29 -7.83 11.16 15.31
N ILE A 30 -7.75 9.99 14.68
CA ILE A 30 -7.66 9.83 13.22
C ILE A 30 -9.03 9.46 12.65
N THR A 31 -9.49 10.20 11.64
CA THR A 31 -10.73 9.87 10.92
C THR A 31 -10.46 9.26 9.53
N CYS A 32 -9.23 9.44 9.03
CA CYS A 32 -8.81 9.01 7.70
C CYS A 32 -7.29 8.89 7.61
N PHE A 33 -6.82 8.25 6.55
CA PHE A 33 -5.40 7.99 6.35
C PHE A 33 -5.02 8.08 4.87
N ILE A 34 -3.73 8.19 4.62
CA ILE A 34 -3.14 8.33 3.30
C ILE A 34 -2.15 7.21 3.10
N LEU A 35 -2.42 6.37 2.11
CA LEU A 35 -1.49 5.35 1.64
C LEU A 35 -0.56 6.00 0.64
N HIS A 36 0.73 6.09 0.94
CA HIS A 36 1.64 6.95 0.20
C HIS A 36 2.98 6.28 -0.08
N ASP A 37 3.36 6.22 -1.34
CA ASP A 37 4.68 5.74 -1.74
C ASP A 37 5.76 6.76 -1.32
N VAL A 38 6.79 6.31 -0.57
CA VAL A 38 7.74 7.22 0.13
C VAL A 38 8.63 8.02 -0.83
N ASP A 39 8.75 7.55 -2.06
CA ASP A 39 9.57 8.11 -3.13
C ASP A 39 8.81 9.12 -4.00
N LEU A 40 7.54 9.40 -3.70
CA LEU A 40 6.76 10.38 -4.42
C LEU A 40 6.61 11.68 -3.62
N ILE A 41 6.83 12.81 -4.27
CA ILE A 41 6.68 14.13 -3.65
C ILE A 41 5.71 14.97 -4.50
N PRO A 42 4.62 15.52 -3.93
CA PRO A 42 3.74 16.42 -4.66
C PRO A 42 4.46 17.70 -5.07
N GLU A 43 4.24 18.17 -6.29
CA GLU A 43 4.85 19.40 -6.82
C GLU A 43 4.04 20.67 -6.53
N ASN A 44 2.77 20.50 -6.16
CA ASN A 44 1.83 21.59 -5.96
C ASN A 44 1.22 21.48 -4.55
N ASP A 45 1.32 22.55 -3.77
CA ASP A 45 0.79 22.67 -2.40
C ASP A 45 -0.75 22.78 -2.36
N GLY A 46 -1.38 23.15 -3.48
CA GLY A 46 -2.81 23.05 -3.70
C GLY A 46 -3.33 21.61 -3.85
N ASN A 47 -2.45 20.61 -3.94
CA ASN A 47 -2.85 19.21 -3.86
C ASN A 47 -3.12 18.79 -2.42
N PHE A 48 -4.28 19.17 -1.89
CA PHE A 48 -4.57 19.00 -0.47
C PHE A 48 -4.73 17.54 -0.04
N TYR A 49 -4.02 17.19 1.03
CA TYR A 49 -4.05 15.90 1.72
C TYR A 49 -5.15 15.87 2.78
N THR A 50 -6.31 16.38 2.38
CA THR A 50 -7.51 16.46 3.19
C THR A 50 -8.44 15.31 2.85
N CYS A 51 -9.22 14.90 3.83
CA CYS A 51 -10.11 13.77 3.68
C CYS A 51 -11.47 14.22 3.21
N GLU A 52 -11.97 13.51 2.20
CA GLU A 52 -13.35 13.65 1.74
C GLU A 52 -14.18 12.54 2.40
N SER A 53 -15.37 12.88 2.89
CA SER A 53 -16.18 11.94 3.67
C SER A 53 -16.85 10.86 2.83
N LYS A 54 -17.04 11.08 1.53
CA LYS A 54 -17.88 10.23 0.66
C LYS A 54 -17.10 9.38 -0.34
N HIS A 55 -15.94 9.84 -0.80
CA HIS A 55 -15.20 9.16 -1.85
C HIS A 55 -13.71 8.99 -1.54
N PRO A 56 -13.09 7.87 -1.94
CA PRO A 56 -11.64 7.72 -1.97
C PRO A 56 -11.01 8.76 -2.91
N LYS A 57 -9.96 9.45 -2.47
CA LYS A 57 -9.27 10.49 -3.27
C LYS A 57 -7.89 10.03 -3.70
N HIS A 58 -7.68 9.90 -5.01
CA HIS A 58 -6.39 9.58 -5.62
C HIS A 58 -5.71 10.86 -6.09
N THR A 59 -4.53 11.17 -5.57
CA THR A 59 -3.89 12.48 -5.76
C THR A 59 -2.71 12.46 -6.72
N THR A 60 -2.24 11.28 -7.15
CA THR A 60 -1.06 11.11 -8.02
C THR A 60 -1.47 10.78 -9.45
N LEU A 61 -1.63 11.78 -10.32
CA LEU A 61 -2.08 11.55 -11.71
C LEU A 61 -0.95 11.61 -12.74
N ARG A 62 0.13 12.34 -12.44
CA ARG A 62 1.28 12.49 -13.33
C ARG A 62 2.54 12.42 -12.50
N ILE A 63 3.49 11.61 -12.97
CA ILE A 63 4.79 11.47 -12.32
C ILE A 63 5.90 11.79 -13.31
N ARG A 64 6.84 12.63 -12.90
CA ARG A 64 8.12 12.79 -13.57
C ARG A 64 9.25 12.28 -12.69
N LYS A 65 10.37 11.91 -13.31
CA LYS A 65 11.61 11.62 -12.57
C LYS A 65 12.23 12.92 -12.05
N LEU A 66 12.93 12.86 -10.92
CA LEU A 66 13.61 14.02 -10.32
C LEU A 66 14.47 14.82 -11.32
N ASN A 67 15.22 14.11 -12.18
CA ASN A 67 16.12 14.73 -13.16
C ASN A 67 15.46 15.10 -14.49
N SER A 68 14.14 14.98 -14.61
CA SER A 68 13.38 15.37 -15.80
C SER A 68 12.50 16.57 -15.48
N THR A 69 12.50 17.58 -16.34
CA THR A 69 11.72 18.82 -16.16
C THR A 69 10.37 18.81 -16.90
N SER A 70 10.18 17.91 -17.87
CA SER A 70 8.99 17.90 -18.74
C SER A 70 8.43 16.50 -19.05
N ASP A 71 9.16 15.42 -18.73
CA ASP A 71 8.73 14.05 -19.04
C ASP A 71 7.82 13.48 -17.94
N TYR A 72 6.53 13.79 -18.03
CA TYR A 72 5.51 13.24 -17.17
C TYR A 72 4.92 11.96 -17.78
N SER A 73 5.11 10.84 -17.08
CA SER A 73 4.33 9.64 -17.33
C SER A 73 2.87 9.90 -16.99
N ARG A 74 1.99 9.67 -17.97
CA ARG A 74 0.54 9.67 -17.76
C ARG A 74 0.11 8.28 -17.33
N PHE A 75 -0.64 8.20 -16.25
CA PHE A 75 -1.29 6.96 -15.85
C PHE A 75 -2.56 6.72 -16.64
N TYR A 76 -2.90 5.44 -16.83
CA TYR A 76 -4.24 5.09 -17.29
C TYR A 76 -5.25 5.35 -16.17
N GLU A 77 -6.49 5.61 -16.57
CA GLU A 77 -7.56 6.12 -15.71
C GLU A 77 -7.83 5.25 -14.47
N PHE A 78 -7.64 3.93 -14.57
CA PHE A 78 -7.93 3.02 -13.47
C PHE A 78 -6.79 2.86 -12.47
N LEU A 79 -5.60 3.41 -12.72
CA LEU A 79 -4.50 3.30 -11.76
C LEU A 79 -4.76 4.20 -10.54
N ILE A 80 -4.51 3.65 -9.35
CA ILE A 80 -4.65 4.35 -8.06
C ILE A 80 -3.40 4.22 -7.17
N GLY A 81 -2.25 3.96 -7.80
CA GLY A 81 -0.94 3.91 -7.14
C GLY A 81 -0.43 5.30 -6.73
N GLY A 82 0.67 5.32 -5.98
CA GLY A 82 1.27 6.54 -5.45
C GLY A 82 0.65 7.00 -4.14
N ALA A 83 -0.29 7.95 -4.18
CA ALA A 83 -0.96 8.51 -3.01
C ALA A 83 -2.49 8.38 -3.08
N LEU A 84 -3.07 7.72 -2.07
CA LEU A 84 -4.51 7.44 -1.97
C LEU A 84 -5.02 7.76 -0.56
N ILE A 85 -6.03 8.63 -0.48
CA ILE A 85 -6.62 9.15 0.75
C ILE A 85 -7.99 8.49 0.98
N LEU A 86 -8.18 7.88 2.16
CA LEU A 86 -9.33 7.03 2.46
C LEU A 86 -9.78 7.16 3.92
N THR A 87 -11.07 6.92 4.16
CA THR A 87 -11.57 6.62 5.51
C THR A 87 -11.50 5.12 5.79
N PHE A 88 -11.62 4.73 7.07
CA PHE A 88 -11.68 3.31 7.45
C PHE A 88 -12.87 2.58 6.81
N ASP A 89 -14.01 3.25 6.69
CA ASP A 89 -15.22 2.64 6.13
C ASP A 89 -15.06 2.36 4.64
N MET A 90 -14.44 3.28 3.89
CA MET A 90 -14.09 3.05 2.49
C MET A 90 -13.15 1.86 2.34
N TYR A 91 -12.12 1.78 3.18
CA TYR A 91 -11.13 0.70 3.11
C TYR A 91 -11.74 -0.66 3.46
N LYS A 92 -12.58 -0.72 4.50
CA LYS A 92 -13.30 -1.95 4.89
C LYS A 92 -14.31 -2.37 3.83
N ARG A 93 -15.02 -1.43 3.20
CA ARG A 93 -15.99 -1.72 2.14
C ARG A 93 -15.38 -2.50 0.98
N VAL A 94 -14.13 -2.22 0.63
CA VAL A 94 -13.38 -2.94 -0.43
C VAL A 94 -12.51 -4.09 0.09
N ASN A 95 -12.58 -4.39 1.39
CA ASN A 95 -11.71 -5.35 2.07
C ASN A 95 -10.21 -5.04 1.87
N GLY A 96 -9.82 -3.76 1.83
CA GLY A 96 -8.44 -3.31 1.64
C GLY A 96 -7.72 -3.91 0.43
N PHE A 97 -6.39 -3.99 0.52
CA PHE A 97 -5.55 -4.59 -0.53
C PHE A 97 -5.58 -6.12 -0.48
N SER A 98 -5.40 -6.77 -1.64
CA SER A 98 -5.04 -8.19 -1.71
C SER A 98 -3.75 -8.49 -0.95
N ASN A 99 -3.70 -9.62 -0.24
CA ASN A 99 -2.51 -10.06 0.46
C ASN A 99 -1.59 -10.94 -0.40
N LEU A 100 -1.93 -11.16 -1.68
CA LEU A 100 -1.27 -12.13 -2.56
C LEU A 100 -0.23 -11.52 -3.53
N PHE A 101 -0.13 -10.19 -3.62
CA PHE A 101 0.82 -9.54 -4.52
C PHE A 101 2.23 -9.47 -3.92
N TRP A 102 3.06 -10.46 -4.26
CA TRP A 102 4.46 -10.53 -3.87
C TRP A 102 5.39 -10.12 -5.02
N GLY A 103 6.11 -9.01 -4.82
CA GLY A 103 6.89 -8.35 -5.85
C GLY A 103 6.13 -7.17 -6.46
N TRP A 104 6.67 -6.62 -7.54
CA TRP A 104 6.18 -5.39 -8.15
C TRP A 104 5.04 -5.67 -9.16
N GLY A 105 3.93 -4.93 -9.00
CA GLY A 105 2.89 -4.74 -10.01
C GLY A 105 1.60 -5.51 -9.79
N GLY A 106 0.49 -4.85 -10.14
CA GLY A 106 -0.88 -5.38 -10.14
C GLY A 106 -1.66 -5.18 -8.84
N GLU A 107 -1.02 -4.80 -7.73
CA GLU A 107 -1.69 -4.65 -6.44
C GLU A 107 -2.59 -3.41 -6.37
N ASP A 108 -2.16 -2.30 -6.98
CA ASP A 108 -2.95 -1.07 -7.07
C ASP A 108 -4.13 -1.27 -8.04
N ASP A 109 -3.93 -2.07 -9.10
CA ASP A 109 -4.97 -2.46 -10.05
C ASP A 109 -6.04 -3.33 -9.42
N ASP A 110 -5.63 -4.31 -8.61
CA ASP A 110 -6.55 -5.17 -7.85
C ASP A 110 -7.39 -4.33 -6.90
N LEU A 111 -6.80 -3.35 -6.20
CA LEU A 111 -7.58 -2.43 -5.36
C LEU A 111 -8.56 -1.59 -6.18
N SER A 112 -8.17 -1.11 -7.36
CA SER A 112 -9.06 -0.36 -8.27
C SER A 112 -10.26 -1.20 -8.70
N LEU A 113 -10.02 -2.46 -9.08
CA LEU A 113 -11.08 -3.42 -9.41
C LEU A 113 -12.03 -3.66 -8.23
N ARG A 114 -11.51 -3.71 -7.00
CA ARG A 114 -12.35 -3.82 -5.79
C ARG A 114 -13.22 -2.60 -5.56
N PHE A 115 -12.71 -1.38 -5.79
CA PHE A 115 -13.51 -0.15 -5.73
C PHE A 115 -14.63 -0.17 -6.78
N ILE A 116 -14.34 -0.57 -8.02
CA ILE A 116 -15.32 -0.73 -9.09
C ILE A 116 -16.40 -1.76 -8.68
N GLN A 117 -15.98 -2.95 -8.24
CA GLN A 117 -16.89 -4.02 -7.80
C GLN A 117 -17.82 -3.57 -6.67
N ARG A 118 -17.33 -2.72 -5.76
CA ARG A 118 -18.10 -2.18 -4.63
C ARG A 118 -18.83 -0.87 -4.95
N ARG A 119 -18.81 -0.41 -6.21
CA ARG A 119 -19.43 0.86 -6.65
C ARG A 119 -18.98 2.05 -5.80
N ALA A 120 -17.67 2.13 -5.56
CA ALA A 120 -17.05 3.21 -4.82
C ALA A 120 -16.20 4.04 -5.77
N CYS A 121 -16.69 5.23 -6.13
CA CYS A 121 -16.05 6.11 -7.10
C CYS A 121 -14.80 6.78 -6.50
N VAL A 122 -13.70 6.75 -7.24
CA VAL A 122 -12.45 7.45 -6.89
C VAL A 122 -12.48 8.86 -7.46
N VAL A 123 -12.36 9.86 -6.59
CA VAL A 123 -12.26 11.26 -6.98
C VAL A 123 -10.80 11.67 -7.18
N ARG A 124 -10.58 12.63 -8.05
CA ARG A 124 -9.25 13.09 -8.46
C ARG A 124 -9.24 14.61 -8.59
N PRO A 125 -8.18 15.29 -8.13
CA PRO A 125 -7.99 16.71 -8.42
C PRO A 125 -7.65 16.92 -9.91
N SER A 126 -7.57 18.17 -10.35
CA SER A 126 -7.16 18.49 -11.73
C SER A 126 -5.71 18.06 -11.98
N TYR A 127 -5.36 17.84 -13.24
CA TYR A 127 -4.02 17.36 -13.63
C TYR A 127 -2.90 18.31 -13.23
N GLU A 128 -3.17 19.61 -13.14
CA GLU A 128 -2.20 20.66 -12.78
C GLU A 128 -1.80 20.58 -11.30
N LEU A 129 -2.75 20.16 -10.44
CA LEU A 129 -2.51 19.97 -9.01
C LEU A 129 -1.88 18.61 -8.71
N ALA A 130 -2.13 17.61 -9.54
CA ALA A 130 -1.82 16.21 -9.25
C ALA A 130 -0.44 15.71 -9.76
N ASN A 131 0.51 16.63 -9.92
CA ASN A 131 1.87 16.35 -10.39
C ASN A 131 2.79 15.93 -9.23
N TYR A 132 3.61 14.90 -9.47
CA TYR A 132 4.55 14.35 -8.50
C TYR A 132 5.93 14.13 -9.10
N ILE A 133 6.94 14.28 -8.24
CA ILE A 133 8.31 13.89 -8.51
C ILE A 133 8.55 12.50 -7.91
N ALA A 134 9.07 11.58 -8.71
CA ALA A 134 9.66 10.34 -8.24
C ALA A 134 11.14 10.53 -7.90
N LEU A 135 11.48 10.28 -6.64
CA LEU A 135 12.85 10.17 -6.17
C LEU A 135 13.53 8.94 -6.81
N PRO A 136 14.87 8.95 -6.95
CA PRO A 136 15.59 7.81 -7.49
C PRO A 136 15.34 6.52 -6.69
N HIS A 137 14.90 5.47 -7.37
CA HIS A 137 14.68 4.14 -6.79
C HIS A 137 15.03 3.04 -7.80
N SER A 138 15.39 1.85 -7.30
CA SER A 138 15.51 0.65 -8.13
C SER A 138 14.14 0.01 -8.34
N ASN A 139 13.94 -0.64 -9.49
CA ASN A 139 12.71 -1.39 -9.72
C ASN A 139 12.76 -2.70 -8.93
N GLY A 140 11.66 -3.00 -8.24
CA GLY A 140 11.48 -4.30 -7.59
C GLY A 140 11.32 -5.42 -8.62
N ARG A 141 11.56 -6.67 -8.20
CA ARG A 141 11.29 -7.84 -9.04
C ARG A 141 9.80 -7.93 -9.37
N SER A 142 9.48 -8.00 -10.66
CA SER A 142 8.11 -8.15 -11.15
C SER A 142 7.39 -9.37 -10.57
N ASN A 143 6.11 -9.22 -10.26
CA ASN A 143 5.24 -10.33 -9.91
C ASN A 143 4.74 -11.02 -11.19
N ASN A 144 5.35 -12.15 -11.56
CA ASN A 144 4.95 -12.95 -12.73
C ASN A 144 3.51 -13.48 -12.65
N ALA A 145 2.91 -13.57 -11.46
CA ALA A 145 1.53 -14.03 -11.26
C ALA A 145 0.50 -12.89 -11.32
N ARG A 146 0.91 -11.62 -11.49
CA ARG A 146 0.01 -10.45 -11.36
C ARG A 146 -1.24 -10.52 -12.23
N PHE A 147 -1.10 -10.91 -13.50
CA PHE A 147 -2.24 -10.98 -14.42
C PHE A 147 -3.22 -12.07 -14.01
N LYS A 148 -2.72 -13.23 -13.57
CA LYS A 148 -3.57 -14.30 -13.02
C LYS A 148 -4.29 -13.82 -11.75
N LEU A 149 -3.60 -13.12 -10.85
CA LEU A 149 -4.22 -12.59 -9.62
C LEU A 149 -5.32 -11.56 -9.93
N LEU A 150 -5.12 -10.74 -10.97
CA LEU A 150 -6.09 -9.74 -11.43
C LEU A 150 -7.34 -10.37 -12.04
N THR A 151 -7.20 -11.41 -12.86
CA THR A 151 -8.35 -12.16 -13.42
C THR A 151 -9.31 -12.64 -12.33
N TRP A 152 -8.78 -13.02 -11.16
CA TRP A 152 -9.56 -13.54 -10.03
C TRP A 152 -9.78 -12.50 -8.93
N SER A 153 -9.58 -11.20 -9.20
CA SER A 153 -9.66 -10.14 -8.19
C SER A 153 -11.03 -10.09 -7.50
N THR A 154 -12.10 -9.99 -8.29
CA THR A 154 -13.48 -9.88 -7.78
C THR A 154 -13.94 -11.13 -7.05
N VAL A 155 -13.54 -12.31 -7.51
CA VAL A 155 -13.85 -13.59 -6.88
C VAL A 155 -13.20 -13.71 -5.51
N ARG A 156 -11.97 -13.21 -5.35
CA ARG A 156 -11.22 -13.28 -4.09
C ARG A 156 -11.57 -12.16 -3.12
N LEU A 157 -12.29 -11.12 -3.55
CA LEU A 157 -12.50 -9.87 -2.82
C LEU A 157 -12.92 -10.09 -1.36
N ASP A 158 -13.87 -10.99 -1.10
CA ASP A 158 -14.39 -11.26 0.25
C ASP A 158 -13.48 -12.20 1.07
N THR A 159 -12.64 -13.00 0.41
CA THR A 159 -11.82 -14.05 1.07
C THR A 159 -10.36 -13.66 1.26
N ASP A 160 -9.86 -12.70 0.49
CA ASP A 160 -8.50 -12.17 0.55
C ASP A 160 -8.52 -10.66 0.68
N GLY A 161 -8.08 -10.17 1.83
CA GLY A 161 -7.85 -8.76 2.04
C GLY A 161 -7.63 -8.40 3.50
N TYR A 162 -8.04 -7.19 3.85
CA TYR A 162 -7.92 -6.61 5.19
C TYR A 162 -8.51 -7.48 6.31
N ASN A 163 -9.59 -8.23 6.01
CA ASN A 163 -10.25 -9.13 6.95
C ASN A 163 -9.40 -10.33 7.41
N LYS A 164 -8.30 -10.65 6.73
CA LYS A 164 -7.40 -11.76 7.09
C LYS A 164 -6.07 -11.32 7.71
N ILE A 165 -5.79 -10.01 7.76
CA ILE A 165 -4.44 -9.52 8.02
C ILE A 165 -3.87 -9.93 9.38
N ASP A 166 -4.68 -10.00 10.44
CA ASP A 166 -4.19 -10.27 11.81
C ASP A 166 -3.43 -11.60 11.91
N SER A 167 -3.89 -12.60 11.16
CA SER A 167 -3.27 -13.93 11.11
C SER A 167 -2.03 -14.00 10.21
N MET A 168 -1.69 -12.93 9.49
CA MET A 168 -0.60 -12.93 8.51
C MET A 168 0.59 -12.08 8.95
N ILE A 169 0.41 -11.22 9.95
CA ILE A 169 1.40 -10.22 10.34
C ILE A 169 1.80 -10.35 11.80
N ARG A 170 2.97 -9.80 12.13
CA ARG A 170 3.37 -9.55 13.51
C ARG A 170 4.19 -8.27 13.58
N ILE A 171 3.80 -7.35 14.47
CA ILE A 171 4.62 -6.18 14.76
C ILE A 171 5.80 -6.65 15.61
N VAL A 172 7.01 -6.38 15.13
CA VAL A 172 8.27 -6.79 15.75
C VAL A 172 8.87 -5.67 16.58
N HIS A 173 8.73 -4.42 16.11
CA HIS A 173 9.26 -3.26 16.81
C HIS A 173 8.39 -2.03 16.55
N ILE A 174 8.32 -1.15 17.55
CA ILE A 174 7.63 0.14 17.47
C ILE A 174 8.62 1.21 17.93
N LEU A 175 8.88 2.19 17.08
CA LEU A 175 9.70 3.36 17.38
C LEU A 175 8.82 4.60 17.29
N ASN A 176 8.62 5.30 18.40
CA ASN A 176 7.75 6.47 18.45
C ASN A 176 8.59 7.70 18.77
N THR A 177 8.69 8.63 17.81
CA THR A 177 9.35 9.93 17.99
C THR A 177 8.29 11.04 18.05
N SER A 178 8.73 12.28 18.23
CA SER A 178 7.83 13.45 18.20
C SER A 178 7.15 13.65 16.84
N THR A 179 7.80 13.21 15.75
CA THR A 179 7.36 13.47 14.37
C THR A 179 6.94 12.22 13.61
N VAL A 180 7.40 11.05 14.03
CA VAL A 180 7.25 9.79 13.29
C VAL A 180 6.93 8.66 14.26
N LEU A 181 5.85 7.94 14.00
CA LEU A 181 5.69 6.57 14.45
C LEU A 181 6.25 5.66 13.37
N HIS A 182 7.15 4.74 13.75
CA HIS A 182 7.77 3.72 12.92
C HIS A 182 7.36 2.33 13.41
N LEU A 183 6.78 1.53 12.53
CA LEU A 183 6.45 0.12 12.81
C LEU A 183 7.36 -0.78 11.99
N LYS A 184 8.00 -1.74 12.63
CA LYS A 184 8.70 -2.85 11.96
C LYS A 184 7.79 -4.07 11.97
N ILE A 185 7.27 -4.46 10.81
CA ILE A 185 6.25 -5.51 10.69
C ILE A 185 6.82 -6.73 9.95
N ASP A 186 6.68 -7.91 10.54
CA ASP A 186 6.85 -9.20 9.86
C ASP A 186 5.57 -9.51 9.08
N VAL A 187 5.62 -9.38 7.75
CA VAL A 187 4.44 -9.49 6.85
C VAL A 187 4.10 -10.92 6.41
N ASP A 188 4.80 -11.93 6.93
CA ASP A 188 4.45 -13.34 6.74
C ASP A 188 4.73 -14.17 7.99
N ALA A 189 4.25 -13.69 9.14
CA ALA A 189 4.57 -14.24 10.46
C ALA A 189 4.22 -15.72 10.64
N ASN A 190 3.28 -16.24 9.83
CA ASN A 190 2.84 -17.64 9.85
C ASN A 190 3.32 -18.46 8.63
N HIS A 191 4.23 -17.92 7.82
CA HIS A 191 4.76 -18.56 6.61
C HIS A 191 3.66 -19.05 5.64
N ILE A 192 2.51 -18.37 5.60
CA ILE A 192 1.33 -18.81 4.84
C ILE A 192 1.63 -18.80 3.34
N TYR A 193 2.45 -17.86 2.88
CA TYR A 193 2.89 -17.83 1.50
C TYR A 193 3.94 -18.92 1.18
N TYR A 194 4.81 -19.25 2.13
CA TYR A 194 5.87 -20.24 1.90
C TYR A 194 5.40 -21.69 2.01
N LYS A 195 4.37 -21.97 2.82
CA LYS A 195 3.74 -23.31 2.89
C LYS A 195 3.11 -23.76 1.56
N SER A 196 2.64 -22.83 0.73
CA SER A 196 2.07 -23.15 -0.59
C SER A 196 3.12 -23.26 -1.71
N ALA A 197 4.37 -22.83 -1.47
CA ALA A 197 5.45 -22.86 -2.45
C ALA A 197 6.44 -24.03 -2.26
N SER A 198 6.44 -24.69 -1.09
CA SER A 198 7.29 -25.83 -0.78
C SER A 198 6.62 -27.16 -1.16
N ILE A 199 6.83 -27.60 -2.41
CA ILE A 199 6.86 -29.03 -2.76
C ILE A 199 8.35 -29.41 -2.68
N GLY A 200 8.81 -29.94 -1.54
CA GLY A 200 10.18 -30.44 -1.37
C GLY A 200 10.78 -30.21 0.03
N ASN A 201 11.41 -31.26 0.57
CA ASN A 201 11.99 -31.38 1.93
C ASN A 201 13.26 -30.53 2.18
N SER A 202 13.20 -29.22 1.95
CA SER A 202 14.29 -28.31 2.35
C SER A 202 13.73 -27.15 3.18
N GLN A 203 14.06 -27.12 4.48
CA GLN A 203 13.84 -25.95 5.34
C GLN A 203 14.71 -24.80 4.84
N LEU A 204 14.11 -23.91 4.06
CA LEU A 204 14.72 -22.66 3.64
C LEU A 204 14.55 -21.63 4.76
N ILE A 205 15.65 -21.06 5.24
CA ILE A 205 15.66 -19.93 6.17
C ILE A 205 15.37 -18.68 5.36
N TYR A 206 14.20 -18.05 5.56
CA TYR A 206 13.76 -16.90 4.76
C TYR A 206 14.00 -15.57 5.48
N ASN A 207 14.53 -14.58 4.76
CA ASN A 207 14.70 -13.22 5.26
C ASN A 207 13.34 -12.56 5.49
N LYS A 208 13.08 -12.16 6.73
CA LYS A 208 11.87 -11.43 7.14
C LYS A 208 11.74 -10.15 6.33
N THR A 209 10.59 -9.92 5.73
CA THR A 209 10.30 -8.64 5.07
C THR A 209 9.76 -7.70 6.12
N TYR A 210 10.58 -6.71 6.45
CA TYR A 210 10.20 -5.60 7.32
C TYR A 210 9.77 -4.44 6.47
N ALA A 211 8.79 -3.71 6.95
CA ALA A 211 8.47 -2.45 6.33
C ALA A 211 8.01 -1.41 7.33
N ASP A 212 8.50 -0.21 7.04
CA ASP A 212 8.47 0.96 7.90
C ASP A 212 7.21 1.74 7.60
N LEU A 213 6.30 1.83 8.57
CA LEU A 213 5.16 2.75 8.52
C LEU A 213 5.59 4.09 9.11
N THR A 214 5.48 5.22 8.41
CA THR A 214 5.75 6.56 8.99
C THR A 214 4.51 7.43 9.01
N THR A 215 4.00 7.74 10.21
CA THR A 215 2.87 8.65 10.41
C THR A 215 3.35 10.03 10.86
N THR A 216 3.07 11.09 10.10
CA THR A 216 3.26 12.48 10.58
C THR A 216 2.02 12.93 11.34
N ARG A 217 2.17 13.41 12.58
CA ARG A 217 1.05 13.98 13.36
C ARG A 217 0.63 15.33 12.76
N GLY A 218 -0.37 15.31 11.88
CA GLY A 218 -1.16 16.50 11.52
C GLY A 218 -2.51 16.47 12.24
N PRO A 219 -3.25 17.59 12.30
CA PRO A 219 -4.63 17.54 12.76
C PRO A 219 -5.41 16.65 11.78
N VAL A 220 -5.84 15.47 12.24
CA VAL A 220 -6.83 14.57 11.60
C VAL A 220 -6.31 13.56 10.55
N THR A 221 -5.07 13.64 10.06
CA THR A 221 -4.57 12.76 8.98
C THR A 221 -3.25 12.06 9.31
N THR A 222 -3.14 10.78 8.94
CA THR A 222 -1.91 9.97 9.06
C THR A 222 -1.44 9.44 7.71
N ARG A 223 -0.14 9.61 7.41
CA ARG A 223 0.51 8.98 6.26
C ARG A 223 0.98 7.56 6.61
N VAL A 224 0.91 6.67 5.63
CA VAL A 224 1.39 5.30 5.67
C VAL A 224 2.46 5.22 4.58
N ALA A 225 3.68 5.66 4.92
CA ALA A 225 4.84 5.53 4.03
C ALA A 225 5.38 4.10 4.07
N LYS A 226 6.15 3.69 3.04
CA LYS A 226 6.70 2.33 2.92
C LYS A 226 8.20 2.34 2.60
N LYS A 227 8.98 1.46 3.21
CA LYS A 227 10.37 1.18 2.82
C LYS A 227 10.70 -0.30 3.05
N LEU A 228 11.38 -0.95 2.10
CA LEU A 228 12.01 -2.25 2.34
C LEU A 228 13.25 -2.04 3.19
N THR A 229 13.33 -2.73 4.32
CA THR A 229 14.57 -2.92 5.05
C THR A 229 15.00 -4.38 4.89
N SER A 230 16.07 -4.63 4.15
CA SER A 230 16.78 -5.91 4.22
C SER A 230 17.50 -5.99 5.56
N MET A 231 17.48 -7.17 6.20
CA MET A 231 18.60 -7.56 7.05
C MET A 231 19.70 -8.10 6.14
#